data_AF-A0A353NPE0-F1
#
_entry.id   AF-A0A353NPE0-F1
#
_cell.length_a   1.000
_cell.length_b   1.000
_cell.length_c   1.000
_cell.angle_alpha   90.00
_cell.angle_beta   90.00
_cell.angle_gamma   90.00
#
_symmetry.space_group_name_H-M   'P 1'
#
loop_
_entity.id
_entity.type
_entity.pdbx_description
1 polymer ?
#
loop_
_entity_poly.entity_id
_entity_poly.type
_entity_poly.pdbx_seq_one_letter_code
_entity_poly.pdbx_strand_id
1 'polypeptide(L)' 'RPHGMAQVTLTFDNSEQLLSLPYEEISITRRVYRSGEGEYFINKKPCRLRDIQELFAQCG' A
#
# COMPACT_ATOMS: atom_id res chain seq x y z
N ARG A 1 -21.86 3.34 -9.97
CA ARG A 1 -21.16 2.19 -9.34
C ARG A 1 -19.99 1.84 -10.24
N PRO A 2 -18.72 1.83 -9.78
CA PRO A 2 -17.61 1.56 -10.68
C PRO A 2 -17.56 0.05 -10.97
N HIS A 3 -18.10 -0.37 -12.11
CA HIS A 3 -18.13 -1.78 -12.56
C HIS A 3 -16.80 -2.25 -13.19
N GLY A 4 -15.67 -1.65 -12.78
CA GLY A 4 -14.38 -1.89 -13.43
C GLY A 4 -13.16 -1.63 -12.56
N MET A 5 -13.33 -1.57 -11.23
CA MET A 5 -12.23 -1.38 -10.29
C MET A 5 -12.32 -2.41 -9.16
N ALA A 6 -11.18 -2.97 -8.77
CA ALA A 6 -11.02 -3.74 -7.55
C ALA A 6 -9.98 -3.07 -6.65
N GLN A 7 -10.22 -3.08 -5.34
CA GLN A 7 -9.34 -2.48 -4.34
C GLN A 7 -9.11 -3.47 -3.20
N VAL A 8 -7.86 -3.59 -2.76
CA VAL A 8 -7.48 -4.28 -1.53
C VAL A 8 -6.71 -3.30 -0.65
N THR A 9 -7.01 -3.30 0.64
CA THR A 9 -6.23 -2.59 1.66
C THR A 9 -5.75 -3.61 2.70
N LEU A 10 -4.45 -3.60 2.97
CA LEU A 10 -3.84 -4.29 4.09
C LEU A 10 -3.48 -3.26 5.15
N THR A 11 -3.80 -3.56 6.41
CA THR A 11 -3.46 -2.72 7.56
C THR A 11 -2.48 -3.49 8.44
N PHE A 12 -1.38 -2.85 8.78
CA PHE A 12 -0.30 -3.40 9.58
C PHE A 12 -0.17 -2.62 10.88
N ASP A 13 -0.02 -3.36 11.98
CA ASP A 13 0.50 -2.81 13.23
C ASP A 13 2.00 -2.57 13.05
N ASN A 14 2.42 -1.34 13.32
CA ASN A 14 3.81 -0.88 13.26
C ASN A 14 4.22 -0.21 14.58
N SER A 15 3.61 -0.62 15.70
CA SER A 15 3.98 -0.18 17.05
C SER A 15 5.45 -0.47 17.41
N GLU A 16 6.02 -1.54 16.87
CA GLU A 16 7.44 -1.89 17.00
C GLU A 16 8.36 -1.17 16.00
N GLN A 17 7.82 -0.30 15.15
CA GLN A 17 8.56 0.46 14.13
C GLN A 17 9.42 -0.40 13.18
N LEU A 18 8.96 -1.62 12.88
CA LEU A 18 9.63 -2.54 11.95
C LEU A 18 9.64 -2.01 10.51
N LEU A 19 8.59 -1.30 10.12
CA LEU A 19 8.52 -0.57 8.85
C LEU A 19 9.05 0.84 9.08
N SER A 20 9.92 1.31 8.19
CA SER A 20 10.62 2.60 8.27
C SER A 20 9.72 3.81 7.99
N LEU A 21 8.58 3.89 8.66
CA LEU A 21 7.60 4.96 8.61
C LEU A 21 7.22 5.39 10.03
N PRO A 22 6.97 6.68 10.28
CA PRO A 22 6.74 7.22 11.62
C PRO A 22 5.29 7.01 12.11
N TYR A 23 4.63 5.94 11.67
CA TYR A 23 3.23 5.65 11.99
C TYR A 23 3.13 4.33 12.75
N GLU A 24 2.33 4.29 13.80
CA GLU A 24 2.03 3.06 14.56
C GLU A 24 1.08 2.13 13.79
N GLU A 25 0.32 2.66 12.83
CA GLU A 25 -0.51 1.88 11.92
C GLU A 25 -0.21 2.29 10.48
N ILE A 26 0.00 1.30 9.61
CA ILE A 26 0.29 1.51 8.19
C ILE A 26 -0.75 0.77 7.36
N SER A 27 -1.44 1.51 6.50
CA SER A 27 -2.37 0.97 5.51
C SER A 27 -1.76 1.01 4.12
N ILE A 28 -1.68 -0.12 3.45
CA ILE A 28 -1.24 -0.23 2.06
C ILE A 28 -2.44 -0.61 1.19
N THR A 29 -2.71 0.21 0.18
CA THR A 29 -3.84 -0.02 -0.74
C THR A 29 -3.32 -0.25 -2.15
N ARG A 30 -3.84 -1.27 -2.82
CA ARG A 30 -3.69 -1.47 -4.27
C ARG A 30 -5.06 -1.38 -4.92
N ARG A 31 -5.18 -0.51 -5.93
CA ARG A 31 -6.34 -0.45 -6.84
C ARG A 31 -5.93 -0.96 -8.20
N VAL A 32 -6.83 -1.70 -8.85
CA VAL A 32 -6.67 -2.15 -10.22
C VAL A 32 -7.92 -1.81 -11.01
N TYR A 33 -7.73 -1.37 -12.25
CA TYR A 33 -8.79 -1.01 -13.18
C TYR A 33 -8.80 -2.01 -14.34
N ARG A 34 -9.96 -2.17 -14.99
CA ARG A 34 -10.07 -3.02 -16.19
C ARG A 34 -9.19 -2.56 -17.37
N SER A 35 -8.75 -1.30 -17.39
CA SER A 35 -7.77 -0.78 -18.35
C SER A 35 -6.39 -1.43 -18.23
N GLY A 36 -6.12 -2.17 -17.15
CA GLY A 36 -4.79 -2.69 -16.82
C GLY A 36 -3.97 -1.73 -15.96
N GLU A 37 -4.46 -0.51 -15.74
CA GLU A 37 -3.83 0.46 -14.85
C GLU A 37 -4.01 0.05 -13.38
N GLY A 38 -3.03 0.40 -12.56
CA GLY A 38 -3.06 0.17 -11.12
C GLY A 38 -2.49 1.35 -10.35
N GLU A 39 -3.06 1.59 -9.18
CA GLU A 39 -2.62 2.64 -8.26
C GLU A 39 -2.22 2.01 -6.92
N TYR A 40 -1.22 2.62 -6.28
CA TYR A 40 -0.70 2.20 -4.99
C TYR A 40 -0.78 3.35 -4.00
N PHE A 41 -1.11 3.03 -2.76
CA PHE A 41 -1.19 4.01 -1.69
C PHE A 41 -0.56 3.47 -0.41
N ILE A 42 0.14 4.34 0.32
CA ILE A 42 0.55 4.14 1.71
C ILE A 42 -0.16 5.21 2.54
N ASN A 43 -0.93 4.81 3.55
CA ASN A 43 -1.74 5.71 4.37
C ASN A 43 -2.57 6.70 3.53
N LYS A 44 -3.25 6.17 2.50
CA LYS A 44 -4.08 6.92 1.53
C LYS A 44 -3.32 7.92 0.66
N LYS A 45 -1.99 8.03 0.77
CA LYS A 45 -1.15 8.86 -0.11
C LYS A 45 -0.70 8.04 -1.32
N PRO A 46 -0.86 8.54 -2.56
CA PRO A 46 -0.35 7.86 -3.76
C PRO A 46 1.15 7.61 -3.68
N CYS A 47 1.59 6.45 -4.15
CA CYS A 47 2.99 6.03 -4.18
C CYS A 47 3.24 5.11 -5.39
N ARG A 48 4.48 4.69 -5.58
CA ARG A 48 4.88 3.70 -6.59
C ARG A 48 4.96 2.32 -5.98
N LEU A 49 4.83 1.27 -6.81
CA LEU A 49 5.09 -0.11 -6.38
C LEU A 49 6.48 -0.27 -5.75
N ARG A 50 7.48 0.43 -6.32
CA ARG A 50 8.86 0.41 -5.80
C ARG A 50 8.96 0.93 -4.36
N ASP A 51 8.19 1.96 -4.00
CA ASP A 51 8.20 2.51 -2.64
C ASP A 51 7.69 1.46 -1.62
N ILE A 52 6.67 0.68 -2.01
CA ILE A 52 6.17 -0.44 -1.20
C ILE A 52 7.22 -1.56 -1.13
N GLN A 53 7.89 -1.89 -2.24
CA GLN A 53 8.93 -2.92 -2.25
C GLN A 53 10.13 -2.55 -1.37
N GLU A 54 10.57 -1.28 -1.42
CA GLU A 54 11.65 -0.77 -0.56
C GLU A 54 11.25 -0.79 0.92
N LEU A 55 9.97 -0.51 1.24
CA LEU A 55 9.44 -0.58 2.61
C LEU A 55 9.54 -1.99 3.20
N PHE A 56 9.32 -3.04 2.40
CA PHE A 56 9.41 -4.44 2.83
C PHE A 56 10.76 -5.11 2.51
N ALA A 57 11.72 -4.39 1.94
CA ALA A 57 13.00 -4.99 1.52
C ALA A 57 13.81 -5.58 2.70
N GLN A 58 13.55 -5.10 3.92
CA GLN A 58 14.19 -5.57 5.15
C GLN A 58 13.35 -6.60 5.91
N CYS A 59 12.12 -6.88 5.46
CA CYS A 59 11.19 -7.85 6.06
C CYS A 59 11.24 -9.24 5.38
N GLY A 60 12.26 -9.49 4.56
CA GLY A 60 12.47 -10.74 3.83
C GLY A 60 13.36 -11.74 4.56
#